data_AF-A0A7S2GZH7-F1
#
_entry.id   AF-A0A7S2GZH7-F1
#
_cell.length_a   1.000
_cell.length_b   1.000
_cell.length_c   1.000
_cell.angle_alpha   90.00
_cell.angle_beta   90.00
_cell.angle_gamma   90.00
#
_symmetry.space_group_name_H-M   'P 1'
#
loop_
_entity.id
_entity.type
_entity.pdbx_description
1 polymer ?
#
loop_
_entity_poly.entity_id
_entity_poly.type
_entity_poly.pdbx_seq_one_letter_code
_entity_poly.pdbx_strand_id
1 'polypeptide(L)'
;VSGAALLIYQLLVFPPLSRRISLSKLWLIGVMTSAPLFSLLPFIPAASGGSKPTVLGLMLLQQSLLRFSLGTAFTCTFTLLNNSVLASQRGRMQGIAMTLGSIARAIGPTLGAELFAWSLTNTLPFPFDVHFVFLLMAAFT
;
A
#
# COMPACT_ATOMS: atom_id res chain seq x y z
N VAL A 1 11.97 4.52 -12.49
CA VAL A 1 11.03 5.63 -12.76
C VAL A 1 10.10 5.91 -11.58
N SER A 2 9.35 4.94 -11.05
CA SER A 2 8.35 5.19 -9.99
C SER A 2 8.91 5.70 -8.65
N GLY A 3 10.14 5.34 -8.26
CA GLY A 3 10.75 5.81 -7.00
C GLY A 3 11.10 7.30 -7.01
N ALA A 4 11.65 7.81 -8.11
CA ALA A 4 11.94 9.24 -8.26
C ALA A 4 10.66 10.09 -8.29
N ALA A 5 9.61 9.62 -8.98
CA ALA A 5 8.30 10.27 -9.00
C ALA A 5 7.68 10.32 -7.59
N LEU A 6 7.81 9.25 -6.80
CA LEU A 6 7.37 9.23 -5.42
C LEU A 6 8.10 10.26 -4.56
N LEU A 7 9.41 10.36 -4.74
CA LEU A 7 10.25 11.29 -3.99
C LEU A 7 9.90 12.75 -4.31
N ILE A 8 9.69 13.06 -5.59
CA ILE A 8 9.20 14.38 -6.03
C ILE A 8 7.84 14.70 -5.41
N TYR A 9 6.90 13.74 -5.42
CA TYR A 9 5.59 13.92 -4.79
C TYR A 9 5.69 14.14 -3.28
N GLN A 10 6.51 13.35 -2.57
CA GLN A 10 6.70 13.51 -1.12
C GLN A 10 7.37 14.83 -0.75
N LEU A 11 8.24 15.38 -1.59
CA LEU A 11 8.90 16.66 -1.32
C LEU A 11 8.05 17.86 -1.71
N LEU A 12 7.31 17.80 -2.82
CA LEU A 12 6.60 18.95 -3.37
C LEU A 12 5.11 18.97 -3.05
N VAL A 13 4.46 17.80 -3.02
CA VAL A 13 2.99 17.69 -2.90
C VAL A 13 2.56 17.40 -1.47
N PHE A 14 3.31 16.58 -0.73
CA PHE A 14 2.95 16.24 0.66
C PHE A 14 2.99 17.46 1.63
N PRO A 15 3.98 18.38 1.58
CA PRO A 15 4.02 19.52 2.49
C PRO A 15 2.82 20.50 2.34
N PRO A 16 2.39 20.93 1.14
CA PRO A 16 1.20 21.76 1.03
C PRO A 16 -0.08 21.02 1.41
N LEU A 17 -0.14 19.70 1.18
CA LEU A 17 -1.31 18.88 1.52
C LEU A 17 -1.48 18.72 3.04
N SER A 18 -0.38 18.49 3.76
CA SER A 18 -0.38 18.38 5.23
C SER A 18 -0.68 19.70 5.96
N ARG A 19 -0.49 20.86 5.30
CA ARG A 19 -0.90 22.17 5.82
C ARG A 19 -2.40 22.45 5.67
N ARG A 20 -3.07 21.84 4.68
CA ARG A 20 -4.50 22.07 4.39
C ARG A 20 -5.41 21.00 4.97
N ILE A 21 -4.93 19.76 5.09
CA ILE A 21 -5.70 18.60 5.53
C ILE A 21 -5.06 18.06 6.82
N SER A 22 -5.87 17.79 7.84
CA SER A 22 -5.40 17.15 9.07
C SER A 22 -4.71 15.81 8.76
N LEU A 23 -3.55 15.56 9.38
CA LEU A 23 -2.75 14.37 9.09
C LEU A 23 -3.53 13.05 9.23
N SER A 24 -4.42 12.95 10.23
CA SER A 24 -5.25 11.75 10.43
C SER A 24 -6.23 11.51 9.27
N LYS A 25 -6.79 12.58 8.68
CA LYS A 25 -7.68 12.46 7.51
C LYS A 25 -6.89 12.07 6.27
N LEU A 26 -5.69 12.62 6.10
CA LEU A 26 -4.82 12.29 4.98
C LEU A 26 -4.34 10.83 5.06
N TRP A 27 -4.01 10.35 6.26
CA TRP A 27 -3.71 8.95 6.53
C TRP A 27 -4.91 8.05 6.18
N LEU A 28 -6.11 8.38 6.65
CA LEU A 28 -7.32 7.63 6.36
C LEU A 28 -7.62 7.57 4.86
N ILE A 29 -7.52 8.69 4.15
CA ILE A 29 -7.69 8.72 2.69
C ILE A 29 -6.68 7.79 2.04
N GLY A 30 -5.39 7.89 2.40
CA GLY A 30 -4.33 7.06 1.83
C GLY A 30 -4.56 5.56 2.05
N VAL A 31 -5.09 5.17 3.21
CA VAL A 31 -5.45 3.78 3.52
C VAL A 31 -6.69 3.34 2.73
N MET A 32 -7.75 4.15 2.76
CA MET A 32 -9.00 3.86 2.06
C MET A 32 -8.85 3.81 0.55
N THR A 33 -7.93 4.58 -0.04
CA THR A 33 -7.65 4.51 -1.48
C THR A 33 -6.78 3.32 -1.86
N SER A 34 -5.95 2.78 -0.95
CA SER A 34 -5.18 1.56 -1.24
C SER A 34 -6.03 0.29 -1.26
N ALA A 35 -7.05 0.18 -0.42
CA ALA A 35 -7.94 -0.99 -0.37
C ALA A 35 -8.58 -1.35 -1.73
N PRO A 36 -9.27 -0.44 -2.46
CA PRO A 36 -9.84 -0.75 -3.76
C PRO A 36 -8.76 -1.02 -4.82
N LEU A 37 -7.59 -0.38 -4.71
CA LEU A 37 -6.50 -0.61 -5.65
C LEU A 37 -5.93 -2.02 -5.55
N PHE A 38 -5.91 -2.64 -4.36
CA PHE A 38 -5.56 -4.06 -4.20
C PHE A 38 -6.61 -4.97 -4.81
N SER A 39 -7.89 -4.71 -4.55
CA SER A 39 -9.00 -5.52 -5.09
C SER A 39 -9.13 -5.45 -6.61
N LEU A 40 -8.72 -4.34 -7.24
CA LEU A 40 -8.78 -4.18 -8.70
C LEU A 40 -7.72 -4.98 -9.47
N LEU A 41 -6.65 -5.41 -8.80
CA LEU A 41 -5.50 -6.09 -9.42
C LEU A 41 -5.88 -7.38 -10.18
N PRO A 42 -6.68 -8.33 -9.63
CA PRO A 42 -7.10 -9.53 -10.36
C PRO A 42 -8.04 -9.24 -11.54
N PHE A 43 -8.68 -8.07 -11.61
CA PHE A 43 -9.60 -7.71 -12.69
C PHE A 43 -8.92 -7.05 -13.90
N ILE A 44 -7.65 -6.64 -13.78
CA ILE A 44 -6.90 -5.98 -14.87
C ILE A 44 -6.78 -6.87 -16.12
N PRO A 45 -6.43 -8.17 -16.01
CA PRO A 45 -6.35 -9.05 -17.18
C PRO A 45 -7.70 -9.19 -17.90
N ALA A 46 -8.80 -9.32 -17.16
CA ALA A 46 -10.15 -9.42 -17.71
C ALA A 46 -10.59 -8.13 -18.44
N ALA A 47 -10.25 -6.96 -17.91
CA ALA A 47 -10.61 -5.67 -18.50
C ALA A 47 -9.77 -5.28 -19.73
N SER A 48 -8.58 -5.87 -19.90
CA SER A 48 -7.61 -5.49 -20.94
C SER A 48 -7.88 -6.07 -22.34
N GLY A 49 -8.87 -6.95 -22.50
CA GLY A 49 -9.17 -7.63 -23.76
C GLY A 49 -8.01 -8.49 -24.32
N GLY A 50 -7.03 -8.87 -23.47
CA GLY A 50 -5.91 -9.73 -23.86
C GLY A 50 -4.72 -9.03 -24.52
N SER A 51 -4.75 -7.69 -24.69
CA SER A 51 -3.62 -6.95 -25.24
C SER A 51 -2.50 -6.77 -24.21
N LYS A 52 -1.39 -7.50 -24.38
CA LYS A 52 -0.18 -7.44 -23.53
C LYS A 52 0.30 -6.02 -23.18
N PRO A 53 0.41 -5.05 -24.12
CA PRO A 53 0.88 -3.70 -23.78
C PRO A 53 -0.14 -2.95 -22.91
N THR A 54 -1.43 -3.18 -23.12
CA THR A 54 -2.52 -2.54 -22.36
C THR A 54 -2.58 -3.08 -20.93
N VAL A 55 -2.42 -4.41 -20.74
CA VAL A 55 -2.28 -5.03 -19.41
C VAL A 55 -1.12 -4.41 -18.65
N LEU A 56 0.05 -4.34 -19.29
CA LEU A 56 1.26 -3.82 -18.66
C LEU A 56 1.08 -2.34 -18.27
N GLY A 57 0.49 -1.52 -19.16
CA GLY A 57 0.20 -0.11 -18.88
C GLY A 57 -0.72 0.07 -17.68
N LEU A 58 -1.81 -0.70 -17.61
CA LEU A 58 -2.76 -0.65 -16.48
C LEU A 58 -2.13 -1.14 -15.17
N MET A 59 -1.33 -2.20 -15.21
CA MET A 59 -0.59 -2.67 -14.03
C MET A 59 0.42 -1.63 -13.52
N LEU A 60 1.16 -0.98 -14.42
CA LEU A 60 2.12 0.06 -14.04
C LEU A 60 1.43 1.30 -13.45
N LEU A 61 0.28 1.69 -14.01
CA LEU A 61 -0.54 2.78 -13.47
C LEU A 61 -1.04 2.43 -12.06
N GLN A 62 -1.62 1.24 -11.90
CA GLN A 62 -2.13 0.75 -10.62
C GLN A 62 -1.04 0.67 -9.55
N GLN A 63 0.14 0.14 -9.89
CA GLN A 63 1.30 0.10 -8.98
C GLN A 63 1.79 1.50 -8.60
N SER A 64 1.75 2.45 -9.53
CA SER A 64 2.15 3.83 -9.24
C SER A 64 1.19 4.49 -8.27
N LEU A 65 -0.13 4.35 -8.49
CA LEU A 65 -1.17 4.86 -7.59
C LEU A 65 -1.07 4.25 -6.19
N LEU A 66 -0.88 2.93 -6.09
CA LEU A 66 -0.67 2.25 -4.82
C LEU A 66 0.52 2.81 -4.05
N ARG A 67 1.66 3.01 -4.74
CA ARG A 67 2.87 3.55 -4.11
C ARG A 67 2.65 4.97 -3.59
N PHE A 68 1.93 5.83 -4.32
CA PHE A 68 1.59 7.17 -3.84
C PHE A 68 0.67 7.13 -2.61
N SER A 69 -0.35 6.28 -2.64
CA SER A 69 -1.31 6.08 -1.55
C SER A 69 -0.62 5.64 -0.26
N LEU A 70 0.11 4.53 -0.34
CA LEU A 70 0.83 3.94 0.80
C LEU A 70 1.99 4.85 1.25
N GLY A 71 2.68 5.49 0.31
CA GLY A 71 3.74 6.45 0.62
C GLY A 71 3.23 7.64 1.42
N THR A 72 2.03 8.13 1.11
CA THR A 72 1.38 9.21 1.87
C THR A 72 1.01 8.75 3.28
N ALA A 73 0.36 7.58 3.40
CA ALA A 73 0.01 7.00 4.69
C ALA A 73 1.26 6.77 5.57
N PHE A 74 2.34 6.25 4.99
CA PHE A 74 3.62 6.06 5.66
C PHE A 74 4.18 7.37 6.21
N THR A 75 4.29 8.42 5.38
CA THR A 75 4.78 9.72 5.84
C THR A 75 3.89 10.35 6.92
N CYS A 76 2.57 10.20 6.80
CA CYS A 76 1.63 10.61 7.86
C CYS A 76 1.90 9.88 9.17
N THR A 77 2.05 8.55 9.16
CA THR A 77 2.34 7.74 10.35
C THR A 77 3.62 8.21 11.04
N PHE A 78 4.70 8.41 10.29
CA PHE A 78 5.95 8.93 10.87
C PHE A 78 5.81 10.32 11.46
N THR A 79 5.04 11.19 10.81
CA THR A 79 4.84 12.54 11.33
C THR A 79 3.98 12.53 12.60
N LEU A 80 2.95 11.67 12.65
CA LEU A 80 2.12 11.47 13.84
C LEU A 80 2.94 10.90 15.01
N LEU A 81 3.73 9.86 14.79
CA LEU A 81 4.61 9.29 15.82
C LEU A 81 5.60 10.32 16.37
N ASN A 82 6.17 11.16 15.52
CA ASN A 82 7.08 12.23 15.94
C ASN A 82 6.39 13.33 16.76
N ASN A 83 5.09 13.55 16.55
CA ASN A 83 4.27 14.49 17.31
C ASN A 83 3.77 13.90 18.64
N SER A 84 3.68 12.58 18.75
CA SER A 84 3.25 11.88 19.97
C SER A 84 4.35 11.74 21.04
N VAL A 85 5.60 12.08 20.72
CA VAL A 85 6.74 11.95 21.65
C VAL A 85 7.55 13.24 21.75
N LEU A 86 8.25 13.39 22.88
CA LEU A 86 9.23 14.47 23.08
C LEU A 86 10.38 14.35 22.08
N ALA A 87 10.97 15.48 21.69
CA ALA A 87 12.06 15.52 20.71
C ALA A 87 13.25 14.61 21.08
N SER A 88 13.55 14.47 22.38
CA SER A 88 14.60 13.57 22.90
C SER A 88 14.31 12.08 22.71
N GLN A 89 13.04 11.70 22.54
CA GLN A 89 12.59 10.31 22.42
C GLN A 89 12.23 9.91 20.99
N ARG A 90 12.24 10.86 20.04
CA ARG A 90 11.93 10.60 18.62
C ARG A 90 12.78 9.47 18.04
N GLY A 91 14.10 9.47 18.30
CA GLY A 91 14.98 8.41 17.81
C GLY A 91 14.58 7.01 18.29
N ARG A 92 14.17 6.87 19.55
CA ARG A 92 13.70 5.59 20.11
C ARG A 92 12.37 5.16 19.49
N MET A 93 11.41 6.08 19.40
CA MET A 93 10.09 5.80 18.81
C MET A 93 10.22 5.37 17.34
N GLN A 94 11.05 6.08 16.57
CA GLN A 94 11.31 5.77 15.16
C GLN A 94 12.03 4.42 15.00
N GLY A 95 12.97 4.10 15.91
CA GLY A 95 13.62 2.80 15.95
C GLY A 95 12.62 1.66 16.16
N ILE A 96 11.70 1.79 17.12
CA ILE A 96 10.64 0.79 17.35
C ILE A 96 9.76 0.63 16.10
N ALA A 97 9.32 1.75 15.51
CA ALA A 97 8.50 1.72 14.30
C ALA A 97 9.22 1.02 13.13
N MET A 98 10.51 1.28 12.93
CA MET A 98 11.31 0.64 11.88
C MET A 98 11.56 -0.85 12.15
N THR A 99 11.80 -1.25 13.40
CA THR A 99 11.94 -2.66 13.76
C THR A 99 10.65 -3.42 13.47
N LEU A 100 9.50 -2.91 13.93
CA LEU A 100 8.20 -3.54 13.68
C LEU A 100 7.89 -3.60 12.17
N GLY A 101 8.16 -2.52 11.44
CA GLY A 101 8.03 -2.50 9.98
C GLY A 101 8.98 -3.46 9.26
N SER A 102 10.15 -3.77 9.82
CA SER A 102 11.09 -4.74 9.24
C SER A 102 10.64 -6.16 9.47
N ILE A 103 10.12 -6.48 10.65
CA ILE A 103 9.50 -7.77 10.96
C ILE A 103 8.31 -8.01 10.02
N ALA A 104 7.43 -7.03 9.86
CA ALA A 104 6.31 -7.12 8.93
C ALA A 104 6.76 -7.36 7.48
N ARG A 105 7.82 -6.67 7.03
CA ARG A 105 8.41 -6.88 5.68
C ARG A 105 9.06 -8.23 5.51
N ALA A 106 9.57 -8.84 6.57
CA ALA A 106 10.18 -10.17 6.52
C ALA A 106 9.12 -11.28 6.44
N ILE A 107 8.02 -11.15 7.20
CA ILE A 107 6.99 -12.19 7.30
C ILE A 107 5.93 -12.05 6.19
N GLY A 108 5.63 -10.83 5.77
CA GLY A 108 4.55 -10.51 4.82
C GLY A 108 4.64 -11.28 3.50
N PRO A 109 5.79 -11.28 2.79
CA PRO A 109 5.94 -12.00 1.53
C PRO A 109 5.74 -13.52 1.68
N THR A 110 6.24 -14.11 2.76
CA THR A 110 6.11 -15.56 3.02
C THR A 110 4.64 -15.93 3.22
N LEU A 111 3.93 -15.23 4.13
CA LEU A 111 2.51 -15.49 4.36
C LEU A 111 1.67 -15.22 3.10
N GLY A 112 1.97 -14.15 2.36
CA GLY A 112 1.29 -13.82 1.12
C GLY A 112 1.49 -14.86 0.02
N ALA A 113 2.71 -15.40 -0.11
CA ALA A 113 3.04 -16.43 -1.09
C ALA A 113 2.32 -17.76 -0.79
N GLU A 114 2.35 -18.21 0.47
CA GLU A 114 1.65 -19.43 0.89
C GLU A 114 0.14 -19.31 0.70
N LEU A 115 -0.45 -18.16 1.09
CA LEU A 115 -1.88 -17.92 0.91
C LEU A 115 -2.27 -17.87 -0.57
N PHE A 116 -1.42 -17.29 -1.42
CA PHE A 116 -1.63 -17.26 -2.86
C PHE A 116 -1.54 -18.64 -3.50
N ALA A 117 -0.56 -19.46 -3.10
CA ALA A 117 -0.44 -20.84 -3.55
C ALA A 117 -1.66 -21.68 -3.12
N TRP A 118 -2.15 -21.50 -1.90
CA TRP A 118 -3.38 -22.15 -1.42
C TRP A 118 -4.61 -21.72 -2.23
N SER A 119 -4.73 -20.42 -2.51
CA SER A 119 -5.83 -19.85 -3.29
C SER A 119 -5.87 -20.37 -4.73
N LEU A 120 -4.71 -20.66 -5.34
CA LEU A 120 -4.60 -21.30 -6.67
C LEU A 120 -4.95 -22.80 -6.68
N THR A 121 -4.75 -23.49 -5.55
CA THR A 121 -4.89 -24.96 -5.48
C THR A 121 -6.31 -25.38 -5.07
N ASN A 122 -7.08 -24.49 -4.44
CA ASN A 122 -8.46 -24.78 -4.07
C ASN A 122 -9.39 -24.72 -5.28
N THR A 123 -10.34 -25.65 -5.34
CA THR A 123 -11.42 -25.70 -6.33
C THR A 123 -12.67 -24.91 -5.89
N LEU A 124 -12.53 -24.02 -4.90
CA LEU A 124 -13.64 -23.27 -4.33
C LEU A 124 -14.11 -22.14 -5.25
N PRO A 125 -15.42 -21.88 -5.35
CA PRO A 125 -15.94 -20.74 -6.09
C PRO A 125 -15.62 -19.41 -5.39
N PHE A 126 -15.84 -18.32 -6.12
CA PHE A 126 -15.75 -16.95 -5.60
C PHE A 126 -16.44 -16.81 -4.22
N PRO A 127 -15.81 -16.19 -3.20
CA PRO A 127 -14.63 -15.33 -3.21
C PRO A 127 -13.30 -16.02 -2.81
N PHE A 128 -13.27 -17.34 -2.64
CA PHE A 128 -12.09 -18.07 -2.12
C PHE A 128 -11.05 -18.45 -3.19
N ASP A 129 -11.35 -18.16 -4.44
CA ASP A 129 -10.44 -18.25 -5.61
C ASP A 129 -9.33 -17.17 -5.54
N VAL A 130 -8.52 -16.98 -6.58
CA VAL A 130 -7.35 -16.06 -6.65
C VAL A 130 -7.61 -14.65 -6.09
N HIS A 131 -8.87 -14.21 -6.11
CA HIS A 131 -9.38 -12.95 -5.55
C HIS A 131 -9.29 -12.86 -4.02
N PHE A 132 -9.26 -13.99 -3.31
CA PHE A 132 -9.23 -14.07 -1.85
C PHE A 132 -8.03 -13.34 -1.25
N VAL A 133 -6.85 -13.56 -1.83
CA VAL A 133 -5.61 -12.93 -1.33
C VAL A 133 -5.67 -11.40 -1.50
N PHE A 134 -6.25 -10.92 -2.59
CA PHE A 134 -6.38 -9.50 -2.85
C PHE A 134 -7.46 -8.84 -1.98
N LEU A 135 -8.58 -9.53 -1.72
CA LEU A 135 -9.61 -9.12 -0.77
C LEU A 135 -9.07 -9.09 0.66
N LEU A 136 -8.27 -10.08 1.03
CA LEU A 136 -7.65 -10.15 2.35
C LEU A 136 -6.62 -9.03 2.52
N MET A 137 -5.78 -8.76 1.51
CA MET A 137 -4.88 -7.59 1.50
C MET A 137 -5.65 -6.27 1.61
N ALA A 138 -6.80 -6.15 0.92
CA ALA A 138 -7.66 -4.97 1.03
C ALA A 138 -8.29 -4.81 2.41
N ALA A 139 -8.60 -5.91 3.10
CA ALA A 139 -9.14 -5.89 4.47
C ALA A 139 -8.09 -5.54 5.53
N PHE A 140 -6.82 -5.90 5.31
CA PHE A 140 -5.70 -5.58 6.20
C PHE A 140 -5.04 -4.22 5.93
N THR A 141 -5.50 -3.50 4.90
CA THR A 141 -5.05 -2.14 4.56
C THR A 141 -5.77 -1.11 5.42
#